data_AF-A0A7W1V011-F1
#
_entry.id   AF-A0A7W1V011-F1
#
_cell.length_a   1.000
_cell.length_b   1.000
_cell.length_c   1.000
_cell.angle_alpha   90.00
_cell.angle_beta   90.00
_cell.angle_gamma   90.00
#
_symmetry.space_group_name_H-M   'P 1'
#
loop_
_entity.id
_entity.type
_entity.pdbx_description
1 polymer ?
#
loop_
_entity_poly.entity_id
_entity_poly.type
_entity_poly.pdbx_seq_one_letter_code
_entity_poly.pdbx_strand_id
1 'polypeptide(L)'
;MSILVPTPENLWSDFSFTLATANFIPLVGLLIVLASAYRLAKFNVDERQTSSFIGLPTPANALWIISLPLILIYQPSELAFQVILNPWVLILGTLLSCYLLNAEIPLFSLKFKTKSFKANSLRYIFLLLSLVLLISFWFVAIPIIVFLYVLLSLFSKEKA
;
A
#
# COMPACT_ATOMS: atom_id res chain seq x y z
N MET A 1 41.77 -22.13 12.00
CA MET A 1 42.38 -23.19 11.18
C MET A 1 41.82 -23.05 9.77
N SER A 2 42.70 -22.75 8.80
CA SER A 2 42.48 -22.45 7.37
C SER A 2 41.19 -21.71 6.97
N ILE A 3 41.34 -20.42 6.62
CA ILE A 3 40.37 -19.73 5.76
C ILE A 3 40.37 -20.50 4.43
N LEU A 4 39.31 -21.27 4.17
CA LEU A 4 39.16 -21.98 2.91
C LEU A 4 39.00 -20.93 1.83
N VAL A 5 40.01 -20.81 0.97
CA VAL A 5 39.90 -20.02 -0.27
C VAL A 5 38.74 -20.64 -1.06
N PRO A 6 37.71 -19.86 -1.44
CA PRO A 6 36.58 -20.41 -2.18
C PRO A 6 37.07 -20.94 -3.53
N THR A 7 37.00 -22.25 -3.73
CA THR A 7 37.19 -22.89 -5.03
C THR A 7 35.90 -22.76 -5.85
N PRO A 8 35.96 -22.77 -7.19
CA PRO A 8 34.77 -22.72 -8.03
C PRO A 8 33.72 -23.77 -7.64
N GLU A 9 34.16 -24.99 -7.28
CA GLU A 9 33.28 -26.08 -6.84
C GLU A 9 32.47 -25.73 -5.58
N ASN A 10 33.11 -25.13 -4.57
CA ASN A 10 32.44 -24.69 -3.34
C ASN A 10 31.46 -23.54 -3.62
N LEU A 11 31.80 -22.64 -4.56
CA LEU A 11 30.92 -21.53 -4.95
C LEU A 11 29.63 -22.01 -5.63
N TRP A 12 29.72 -23.02 -6.50
CA TRP A 12 28.55 -23.56 -7.19
C TRP A 12 27.64 -24.39 -6.27
N SER A 13 28.22 -25.15 -5.33
CA SER A 13 27.45 -25.87 -4.31
C SER A 13 26.78 -24.92 -3.33
N ASP A 14 27.46 -23.86 -2.90
CA ASP A 14 26.94 -22.87 -1.96
C ASP A 14 25.82 -22.04 -2.60
N PHE A 15 25.97 -21.65 -3.87
CA PHE A 15 24.91 -20.97 -4.63
C PHE A 15 23.68 -21.86 -4.83
N SER A 16 23.88 -23.14 -5.17
CA SER A 16 22.80 -24.10 -5.38
C SER A 16 22.05 -24.40 -4.07
N PHE A 17 22.78 -24.53 -2.95
CA PHE A 17 22.20 -24.69 -1.62
C PHE A 17 21.43 -23.44 -1.16
N THR A 18 21.95 -22.25 -1.46
CA THR A 18 21.28 -20.97 -1.16
C THR A 18 19.98 -20.82 -1.95
N LEU A 19 19.96 -21.21 -3.24
CA LEU A 19 18.74 -21.18 -4.06
C LEU A 19 17.73 -22.25 -3.63
N ALA A 20 18.20 -23.44 -3.26
CA ALA A 20 17.33 -24.53 -2.79
C ALA A 20 16.67 -24.23 -1.43
N THR A 21 17.29 -23.38 -0.61
CA THR A 21 16.77 -22.94 0.70
C THR A 21 16.19 -21.52 0.66
N ALA A 22 16.26 -20.83 -0.48
CA ALA A 22 15.78 -19.47 -0.64
C ALA A 22 14.26 -19.40 -0.50
N ASN A 23 13.80 -18.63 0.49
CA ASN A 23 12.39 -18.30 0.63
C ASN A 23 12.05 -17.14 -0.32
N PHE A 24 11.31 -17.43 -1.39
CA PHE A 24 10.89 -16.42 -2.37
C PHE A 24 9.64 -15.64 -1.96
N ILE A 25 8.99 -15.98 -0.84
CA ILE A 25 7.77 -15.32 -0.36
C ILE A 25 7.92 -13.78 -0.25
N PRO A 26 9.03 -13.22 0.26
CA PRO A 26 9.19 -11.76 0.33
C PRO A 26 9.13 -11.06 -1.04
N LEU A 27 9.47 -11.75 -2.13
CA LEU A 27 9.41 -11.18 -3.49
C LEU A 27 7.97 -10.88 -3.94
N VAL A 28 6.96 -11.49 -3.31
CA VAL A 28 5.55 -11.18 -3.57
C VAL A 28 5.27 -9.68 -3.37
N GLY A 29 5.95 -9.03 -2.43
CA GLY A 29 5.83 -7.58 -2.21
C GLY A 29 6.19 -6.73 -3.45
N LEU A 30 7.07 -7.24 -4.32
CA LEU A 30 7.47 -6.54 -5.56
C LEU A 30 6.32 -6.43 -6.58
N LEU A 31 5.27 -7.24 -6.45
CA LEU A 31 4.07 -7.11 -7.28
C LEU A 31 3.44 -5.71 -7.16
N ILE A 32 3.56 -5.06 -6.00
CA ILE A 32 3.05 -3.70 -5.79
C ILE A 32 3.82 -2.69 -6.65
N VAL A 33 5.14 -2.87 -6.79
CA VAL A 33 5.97 -2.02 -7.64
C VAL A 33 5.58 -2.19 -9.11
N LEU A 34 5.41 -3.44 -9.56
CA LEU A 34 4.94 -3.74 -10.92
C LEU A 34 3.53 -3.19 -11.18
N ALA A 35 2.60 -3.35 -10.24
CA ALA A 35 1.26 -2.82 -10.32
C ALA A 35 1.25 -1.29 -10.40
N SER A 36 2.13 -0.61 -9.65
CA SER A 36 2.28 0.84 -9.69
C SER A 36 2.87 1.33 -11.02
N ALA A 37 3.84 0.60 -11.59
CA ALA A 37 4.41 0.89 -12.90
C ALA A 37 3.36 0.73 -14.02
N TYR A 38 2.58 -0.36 -13.98
CA TYR A 38 1.48 -0.58 -14.91
C TYR A 38 0.43 0.54 -14.82
N ARG A 39 0.05 0.96 -13.61
CA ARG A 39 -0.87 2.10 -13.41
C ARG A 39 -0.34 3.40 -14.05
N LEU A 40 0.96 3.68 -13.89
CA LEU A 40 1.60 4.85 -14.50
C LEU A 40 1.59 4.78 -16.03
N ALA A 41 1.88 3.60 -16.59
CA ALA A 41 1.79 3.38 -18.04
C ALA A 41 0.36 3.57 -18.55
N LYS A 42 -0.64 3.02 -17.87
CA LYS A 42 -2.06 3.22 -18.20
C LYS A 42 -2.45 4.70 -18.15
N PHE A 43 -2.02 5.42 -17.10
CA PHE A 43 -2.27 6.85 -16.95
C PHE A 43 -1.66 7.68 -18.08
N ASN A 44 -0.46 7.32 -18.56
CA ASN A 44 0.21 8.05 -19.64
C ASN A 44 -0.43 7.83 -21.03
N VAL A 45 -1.21 6.76 -21.21
CA VAL A 45 -1.86 6.41 -22.49
C VAL A 45 -3.36 6.73 -22.49
N ASP A 46 -3.99 6.89 -21.32
CA ASP A 46 -5.44 7.10 -21.20
C ASP A 46 -5.83 8.60 -21.26
N GLU A 47 -6.32 9.03 -22.43
CA GLU A 47 -6.78 10.41 -22.68
C GLU A 47 -8.07 10.80 -21.91
N ARG A 48 -8.74 9.84 -21.25
CA ARG A 48 -10.00 10.09 -20.50
C ARG A 48 -9.78 10.69 -19.12
N GLN A 49 -8.53 10.71 -18.63
CA GLN A 49 -8.17 11.09 -17.25
C GLN A 49 -8.17 12.61 -17.03
N THR A 50 -9.35 13.24 -16.99
CA THR A 50 -9.43 14.72 -16.94
C THR A 50 -9.94 15.30 -15.61
N SER A 51 -10.50 14.49 -14.69
CA SER A 51 -11.22 15.06 -13.54
C SER A 51 -11.16 14.29 -12.21
N SER A 52 -11.10 12.96 -12.22
CA SER A 52 -11.11 12.12 -11.02
C SER A 52 -10.01 11.05 -11.10
N PHE A 53 -9.47 10.65 -9.96
CA PHE A 53 -8.50 9.55 -9.94
C PHE A 53 -9.26 8.24 -10.10
N ILE A 54 -8.89 7.46 -11.11
CA ILE A 54 -9.38 6.11 -11.32
C ILE A 54 -8.44 5.14 -10.58
N GLY A 55 -8.97 4.42 -9.61
CA GLY A 55 -8.22 3.51 -8.74
C GLY A 55 -7.39 4.21 -7.65
N LEU A 56 -6.91 3.43 -6.68
CA LEU A 56 -6.17 3.92 -5.52
C LEU A 56 -4.91 4.67 -5.96
N PRO A 57 -4.69 5.92 -5.50
CA PRO A 57 -3.50 6.66 -5.86
C PRO A 57 -2.27 6.01 -5.21
N THR A 58 -1.16 5.94 -5.97
CA THR A 58 0.09 5.32 -5.50
C THR A 58 0.61 5.92 -4.18
N PRO A 59 0.48 7.22 -3.87
CA PRO A 59 0.84 7.74 -2.56
C PRO A 59 0.03 7.15 -1.41
N ALA A 60 -1.28 6.91 -1.57
CA ALA A 60 -2.11 6.32 -0.51
C ALA A 60 -1.73 4.86 -0.26
N ASN A 61 -1.46 4.10 -1.33
CA ASN A 61 -0.98 2.73 -1.20
C ASN A 61 0.41 2.66 -0.54
N ALA A 62 1.30 3.60 -0.84
CA ALA A 62 2.61 3.69 -0.20
C ALA A 62 2.49 3.99 1.30
N LEU A 63 1.59 4.90 1.69
CA LEU A 63 1.29 5.17 3.10
C LEU A 63 0.77 3.94 3.84
N TRP A 64 -0.11 3.16 3.22
CA TRP A 64 -0.56 1.88 3.76
C TRP A 64 0.61 0.94 4.05
N ILE A 65 1.51 0.72 3.08
CA ILE A 65 2.63 -0.23 3.23
C ILE A 65 3.65 0.26 4.25
N ILE A 66 4.05 1.53 4.18
CA ILE A 66 5.05 2.12 5.08
C ILE A 66 4.53 2.18 6.52
N SER A 67 3.21 2.28 6.72
CA SER A 67 2.65 2.27 8.07
C SER A 67 2.89 0.96 8.83
N LEU A 68 2.96 -0.19 8.14
CA LEU A 68 3.14 -1.49 8.76
C LEU A 68 4.46 -1.60 9.57
N PRO A 69 5.65 -1.36 8.99
CA PRO A 69 6.90 -1.36 9.76
C PRO A 69 6.95 -0.21 10.78
N LEU A 70 6.35 0.96 10.50
CA LEU A 70 6.31 2.07 11.46
C LEU A 70 5.52 1.70 12.73
N ILE A 71 4.41 0.98 12.60
CA ILE A 71 3.64 0.46 13.74
C ILE A 71 4.53 -0.48 14.58
N LEU A 72 5.27 -1.38 13.94
CA LEU A 72 6.16 -2.31 14.66
C LEU A 72 7.30 -1.60 15.40
N ILE A 73 7.84 -0.50 14.84
CA ILE A 73 8.96 0.25 15.43
C ILE A 73 8.48 1.19 16.54
N TYR A 74 7.41 1.93 16.32
CA TYR A 74 7.00 3.04 17.19
C TYR A 74 5.80 2.73 18.09
N GLN A 75 5.03 1.68 17.80
CA GLN A 75 3.90 1.22 18.61
C GLN A 75 3.92 -0.31 18.75
N PRO A 76 5.02 -0.91 19.22
CA PRO A 76 5.15 -2.36 19.33
C PRO A 76 4.08 -2.90 20.27
N SER A 77 3.33 -3.88 19.78
CA SER A 77 2.35 -4.63 20.56
C SER A 77 2.30 -6.06 20.07
N GLU A 78 1.99 -7.00 20.95
CA GLU A 78 1.90 -8.42 20.60
C GLU A 78 0.94 -8.65 19.41
N LEU A 79 -0.22 -7.98 19.44
CA LEU A 79 -1.19 -8.02 18.35
C LEU A 79 -0.59 -7.49 17.05
N ALA A 80 0.12 -6.36 17.07
CA ALA A 80 0.75 -5.81 15.87
C ALA A 80 1.79 -6.78 15.28
N PHE A 81 2.62 -7.41 16.13
CA PHE A 81 3.59 -8.42 15.67
C PHE A 81 2.89 -9.63 15.04
N GLN A 82 1.88 -10.20 15.70
CA GLN A 82 1.16 -11.37 15.22
C GLN A 82 0.42 -11.11 13.90
N VAL A 83 -0.15 -9.93 13.72
CA VAL A 83 -0.91 -9.57 12.51
C VAL A 83 0.02 -9.16 11.37
N ILE A 84 0.96 -8.24 11.61
CA ILE A 84 1.79 -7.64 10.56
C ILE A 84 2.85 -8.62 10.05
N LEU A 85 3.44 -9.44 10.93
CA LEU A 85 4.44 -10.42 10.51
C LEU A 85 3.84 -11.72 9.99
N ASN A 86 2.51 -11.86 9.96
CA ASN A 86 1.86 -13.02 9.37
C ASN A 86 2.02 -12.98 7.83
N PRO A 87 2.69 -13.97 7.21
CA PRO A 87 2.91 -13.99 5.77
C PRO A 87 1.62 -13.93 4.95
N TRP A 88 0.54 -14.54 5.44
CA TRP A 88 -0.74 -14.54 4.74
C TRP A 88 -1.38 -13.15 4.73
N VAL A 89 -1.25 -12.39 5.81
CA VAL A 89 -1.75 -11.01 5.87
C VAL A 89 -1.00 -10.13 4.87
N LEU A 90 0.33 -10.29 4.80
CA LEU A 90 1.16 -9.54 3.86
C LEU A 90 0.90 -9.92 2.40
N ILE A 91 0.72 -11.21 2.10
CA ILE A 91 0.38 -11.70 0.75
C ILE A 91 -0.99 -11.17 0.33
N LEU A 92 -2.02 -11.35 1.17
CA LEU A 92 -3.37 -10.85 0.88
C LEU A 92 -3.39 -9.33 0.73
N GLY A 93 -2.68 -8.61 1.62
CA GLY A 93 -2.50 -7.16 1.52
C GLY A 93 -1.84 -6.73 0.21
N THR A 94 -0.82 -7.46 -0.23
CA THR A 94 -0.13 -7.21 -1.52
C THR A 94 -1.09 -7.39 -2.70
N LEU A 95 -1.83 -8.51 -2.75
CA LEU A 95 -2.78 -8.78 -3.83
C LEU A 95 -3.91 -7.74 -3.85
N LEU A 96 -4.43 -7.38 -2.67
CA LEU A 96 -5.43 -6.33 -2.52
C LEU A 96 -4.90 -4.97 -3.01
N SER A 97 -3.68 -4.59 -2.62
CA SER A 97 -3.02 -3.37 -3.11
C SER A 97 -2.88 -3.37 -4.64
N CYS A 98 -2.45 -4.49 -5.24
CA CYS A 98 -2.32 -4.61 -6.69
C CYS A 98 -3.66 -4.44 -7.42
N TYR A 99 -4.73 -5.01 -6.86
CA TYR A 99 -6.09 -4.84 -7.36
C TYR A 99 -6.55 -3.39 -7.23
N LEU A 100 -6.48 -2.81 -6.03
CA LEU A 100 -6.97 -1.45 -5.76
C LEU A 100 -6.24 -0.37 -6.58
N LEU A 101 -4.94 -0.53 -6.83
CA LEU A 101 -4.15 0.37 -7.68
C LEU A 101 -4.68 0.45 -9.12
N ASN A 102 -5.20 -0.65 -9.65
CA ASN A 102 -5.54 -0.79 -11.07
C ASN A 102 -7.05 -0.92 -11.34
N ALA A 103 -7.85 -1.07 -10.28
CA ALA A 103 -9.30 -1.13 -10.36
C ALA A 103 -9.88 0.20 -10.88
N GLU A 104 -10.92 0.12 -11.71
CA GLU A 104 -11.61 1.29 -12.25
C GLU A 104 -12.64 1.87 -11.27
N ILE A 105 -12.25 1.96 -10.01
CA ILE A 105 -13.08 2.52 -8.94
C ILE A 105 -12.85 4.04 -8.93
N PRO A 106 -13.88 4.87 -9.14
CA PRO A 106 -13.73 6.31 -8.99
C PRO A 106 -13.52 6.63 -7.50
N LEU A 107 -12.40 7.24 -7.18
CA LEU A 107 -12.12 7.70 -5.83
C LEU A 107 -12.33 9.20 -5.75
N PHE A 108 -12.97 9.66 -4.67
CA PHE A 108 -13.18 11.09 -4.50
C PHE A 108 -11.82 11.79 -4.35
N SER A 109 -11.65 12.88 -5.08
CA SER A 109 -10.42 13.67 -4.99
C SER A 109 -10.40 14.45 -3.69
N LEU A 110 -9.30 14.41 -2.95
CA LEU A 110 -9.07 15.29 -1.79
C LEU A 110 -8.79 16.75 -2.18
N LYS A 111 -8.66 17.03 -3.49
CA LYS A 111 -8.46 18.39 -3.99
C LYS A 111 -9.78 19.18 -3.90
N PHE A 112 -9.70 20.39 -3.35
CA PHE A 112 -10.83 21.31 -3.33
C PHE A 112 -11.02 21.94 -4.72
N LYS A 113 -12.10 21.57 -5.42
CA LYS A 113 -12.42 22.14 -6.75
C LYS A 113 -13.23 23.45 -6.66
N THR A 114 -13.99 23.65 -5.60
CA THR A 114 -14.81 24.85 -5.37
C THR A 114 -14.71 25.30 -3.91
N LYS A 115 -14.91 26.59 -3.62
CA LYS A 115 -15.00 27.11 -2.23
C LYS A 115 -16.37 26.85 -1.57
N SER A 116 -17.28 26.13 -2.24
CA SER A 116 -18.60 25.84 -1.69
C SER A 116 -18.53 24.79 -0.59
N PHE A 117 -18.95 25.13 0.63
CA PHE A 117 -18.93 24.23 1.79
C PHE A 117 -19.80 22.98 1.57
N LYS A 118 -20.97 23.12 0.93
CA LYS A 118 -21.90 22.01 0.70
C LYS A 118 -21.33 20.95 -0.27
N ALA A 119 -20.55 21.39 -1.26
CA ALA A 119 -19.92 20.51 -2.25
C ALA A 119 -18.68 19.77 -1.70
N ASN A 120 -18.08 20.26 -0.61
CA ASN A 120 -16.86 19.68 -0.03
C ASN A 120 -17.08 19.07 1.37
N SER A 121 -18.33 18.96 1.82
CA SER A 121 -18.66 18.43 3.15
C SER A 121 -18.00 17.07 3.43
N LEU A 122 -18.04 16.15 2.45
CA LEU A 122 -17.39 14.83 2.56
C LEU A 122 -15.87 14.94 2.79
N ARG A 123 -15.20 15.85 2.07
CA ARG A 123 -13.75 16.09 2.20
C ARG A 123 -13.42 16.65 3.59
N TYR A 124 -14.20 17.61 4.08
CA TYR A 124 -13.99 18.19 5.42
C TYR A 124 -14.21 17.17 6.54
N ILE A 125 -15.30 16.38 6.46
CA ILE A 125 -15.58 15.33 7.43
C ILE A 125 -14.47 14.28 7.41
N PHE A 126 -14.03 13.84 6.23
CA PHE A 126 -12.94 12.88 6.09
C PHE A 126 -11.62 13.41 6.68
N LEU A 127 -11.26 14.67 6.42
CA LEU A 127 -10.04 15.28 6.96
C LEU A 127 -10.11 15.43 8.48
N LEU A 128 -11.24 15.89 9.02
CA LEU A 128 -11.43 16.01 10.46
C LEU A 128 -11.35 14.65 11.14
N LEU A 129 -12.02 13.64 10.58
CA LEU A 129 -11.97 12.27 11.09
C LEU A 129 -10.57 11.68 11.00
N SER A 130 -9.84 11.93 9.91
CA SER A 130 -8.44 11.51 9.75
C SER A 130 -7.55 12.15 10.82
N LEU A 131 -7.76 13.44 11.12
CA LEU A 131 -7.02 14.15 12.16
C LEU A 131 -7.30 13.57 13.55
N VAL A 132 -8.57 13.33 13.88
CA VAL A 132 -8.97 12.71 15.16
C VAL A 132 -8.36 11.31 15.30
N LEU A 133 -8.40 10.51 14.23
CA LEU A 133 -7.77 9.18 14.21
C LEU A 133 -6.26 9.26 14.41
N LEU A 134 -5.55 10.17 13.73
CA LEU A 134 -4.10 10.35 13.88
C LEU A 134 -3.71 10.72 15.31
N ILE A 135 -4.44 11.63 15.95
CA ILE A 135 -4.16 12.02 17.34
C ILE A 135 -4.43 10.85 18.30
N SER A 136 -5.47 10.07 18.04
CA SER A 136 -5.91 8.99 18.93
C SER A 136 -5.09 7.71 18.79
N PHE A 137 -4.70 7.34 17.56
CA PHE A 137 -4.12 6.03 17.23
C PHE A 137 -2.71 6.11 16.60
N TRP A 138 -2.20 7.31 16.30
CA TRP A 138 -0.86 7.54 15.73
C TRP A 138 -0.61 6.76 14.43
N PHE A 139 0.39 5.86 14.36
CA PHE A 139 0.72 5.14 13.13
C PHE A 139 -0.35 4.11 12.76
N VAL A 140 -1.03 3.52 13.75
CA VAL A 140 -2.19 2.62 13.52
C VAL A 140 -3.35 3.36 12.83
N ALA A 141 -3.43 4.68 12.96
CA ALA A 141 -4.44 5.48 12.26
C ALA A 141 -4.26 5.44 10.73
N ILE A 142 -3.03 5.42 10.24
CA ILE A 142 -2.71 5.50 8.80
C ILE A 142 -3.41 4.38 8.00
N PRO A 143 -3.24 3.08 8.32
CA PRO A 143 -3.90 2.01 7.59
C PRO A 143 -5.43 2.11 7.68
N ILE A 144 -5.96 2.51 8.85
CA ILE A 144 -7.40 2.72 9.06
C ILE A 144 -7.93 3.83 8.15
N ILE A 145 -7.21 4.95 8.04
CA ILE A 145 -7.59 6.09 7.20
C ILE A 145 -7.59 5.70 5.72
N VAL A 146 -6.59 4.94 5.24
CA VAL A 146 -6.57 4.46 3.86
C VAL A 146 -7.74 3.53 3.58
N PHE A 147 -8.04 2.60 4.50
CA PHE A 147 -9.19 1.71 4.35
C PHE A 147 -10.51 2.49 4.34
N LEU A 148 -10.68 3.44 5.26
CA LEU A 148 -11.85 4.32 5.34
C LEU A 148 -12.01 5.16 4.07
N TYR A 149 -10.91 5.67 3.50
CA TYR A 149 -10.92 6.42 2.24
C TYR A 149 -11.48 5.59 1.09
N VAL A 150 -11.01 4.35 0.94
CA VAL A 150 -11.50 3.42 -0.09
C VAL A 150 -12.98 3.12 0.15
N LEU A 151 -13.35 2.80 1.39
CA LEU A 151 -14.72 2.45 1.75
C LEU A 151 -15.71 3.60 1.48
N LEU A 152 -15.38 4.82 1.95
CA LEU A 152 -16.20 6.01 1.70
C LEU A 152 -16.29 6.33 0.21
N SER A 153 -15.22 6.10 -0.56
CA SER A 153 -15.25 6.30 -2.01
C SER A 153 -16.17 5.32 -2.73
N LEU A 154 -16.24 4.07 -2.29
CA LEU A 154 -17.15 3.07 -2.85
C LEU A 154 -18.63 3.44 -2.64
N PHE A 155 -18.96 4.04 -1.50
CA PHE A 155 -20.33 4.48 -1.19
C PHE A 155 -20.66 5.87 -1.73
N SER A 156 -19.65 6.70 -2.01
CA SER A 156 -19.82 8.03 -2.56
C SER A 156 -20.13 7.95 -4.05
N LYS A 157 -21.35 8.31 -4.44
CA LYS A 157 -21.79 8.42 -5.85
C LYS A 157 -21.22 9.65 -6.56
N GLU A 158 -19.97 10.03 -6.31
CA GLU A 158 -19.31 11.08 -7.08
C GLU A 158 -18.97 10.46 -8.44
N LYS A 159 -19.74 10.83 -9.49
CA LYS A 159 -19.48 10.36 -10.86
C LYS A 159 -18.09 10.82 -11.28
N ALA A 160 -17.29 9.89 -11.79
CA ALA A 160 -15.93 10.08 -12.29
C ALA A 160 -15.84 11.23 -13.31
#